data_AF-A0A8H3VWH0-F1
#
_entry.id   AF-A0A8H3VWH0-F1
#
_cell.length_a   1.000
_cell.length_b   1.000
_cell.length_c   1.000
_cell.angle_alpha   90.00
_cell.angle_beta   90.00
_cell.angle_gamma   90.00
#
_symmetry.space_group_name_H-M   'P 1'
#
loop_
_entity.id
_entity.type
_entity.pdbx_description
1 polymer ?
#
loop_
_entity_poly.entity_id
_entity_poly.type
_entity_poly.pdbx_seq_one_letter_code
_entity_poly.pdbx_strand_id
1 'polypeptide(L)'
;MGISGTEVAKEASAIVLMDDNFASIAKAISWGRAVNDAAKKFLQFQFTINVTAGLLTVISALVGGTDASVFSVVQLLWINLIMDTFAALALGTDFPTPDLLKRKPEPRGVAVPNVTMWKMILGQSIYQLAVIFTFHYAGESIFQYHTEQQQRQLQTMTFNIYVWMQFFNQIDSRRIDNRFNILEGILQNPWFMFVQTVTLAGQVIIIFLGGEAFQVAPLTGAQWGWSLMFGVITIPVGMVVRLIPDWLLSAASEMFALPWKSFTTRRTEPATATRSLGPVMRLFNRCLGPRKQTEGEDAIQTTQQSAGATDEGHGKSGDPAEQQLDLDGIVEALRYGTAEVNVGIQLHPDTRKDDLVLVDLRQMGIPPSQNPALWQFMGSQL
;
A
#
# COMPACT_ATOMS: atom_id res chain seq x y z
N MET A 1 1.86 -14.16 26.10
CA MET A 1 2.39 -15.49 26.43
C MET A 1 1.28 -16.50 26.21
N GLY A 2 1.56 -17.57 25.48
CA GLY A 2 0.61 -18.61 25.08
C GLY A 2 0.43 -19.69 26.16
N ILE A 3 1.45 -19.96 26.99
CA ILE A 3 1.37 -20.99 28.04
C ILE A 3 0.99 -20.33 29.37
N SER A 4 1.75 -19.32 29.82
CA SER A 4 1.54 -18.65 31.10
C SER A 4 0.58 -17.45 31.06
N GLY A 5 0.10 -17.05 29.87
CA GLY A 5 -0.83 -15.93 29.74
C GLY A 5 -2.28 -16.31 30.04
N THR A 6 -3.05 -15.39 30.60
CA THR A 6 -4.50 -15.54 30.78
C THR A 6 -5.23 -15.51 29.43
N GLU A 7 -6.34 -16.23 29.29
CA GLU A 7 -7.13 -16.27 28.05
C GLU A 7 -7.60 -14.87 27.63
N VAL A 8 -8.00 -14.03 28.59
CA VAL A 8 -8.37 -12.62 28.33
C VAL A 8 -7.22 -11.83 27.68
N ALA A 9 -5.98 -12.05 28.14
CA ALA A 9 -4.82 -11.40 27.54
C ALA A 9 -4.47 -11.96 26.16
N LYS A 10 -4.73 -13.25 25.90
CA LYS A 10 -4.54 -13.86 24.57
C LYS A 10 -5.55 -13.30 23.57
N GLU A 11 -6.82 -13.19 23.96
CA GLU A 11 -7.88 -12.61 23.11
C GLU A 11 -7.67 -11.13 22.82
N ALA A 12 -7.12 -10.37 23.78
CA ALA A 12 -6.79 -8.96 23.59
C ALA A 12 -5.50 -8.71 22.77
N SER A 13 -4.68 -9.73 22.52
CA SER A 13 -3.36 -9.57 21.88
C SER A 13 -3.41 -9.79 20.37
N ALA A 14 -2.73 -8.93 19.59
CA ALA A 14 -2.61 -9.11 18.14
C ALA A 14 -1.65 -10.26 17.75
N ILE A 15 -0.69 -10.60 18.61
CA ILE A 15 0.28 -11.68 18.41
C ILE A 15 0.50 -12.39 19.75
N VAL A 16 0.37 -13.72 19.76
CA VAL A 16 0.60 -14.57 20.94
C VAL A 16 1.84 -15.44 20.71
N LEU A 17 2.79 -15.41 21.65
CA LEU A 17 3.95 -16.30 21.64
C LEU A 17 3.56 -17.68 22.17
N MET A 18 3.50 -18.70 21.32
CA MET A 18 3.09 -20.05 21.73
C MET A 18 4.12 -20.75 22.63
N ASP A 19 5.40 -20.36 22.53
CA ASP A 19 6.54 -20.98 23.22
C ASP A 19 7.02 -20.19 24.45
N ASP A 20 6.34 -19.09 24.79
CA ASP A 20 6.70 -18.14 25.84
C ASP A 20 8.16 -17.64 25.81
N ASN A 21 8.80 -17.70 24.63
CA ASN A 21 10.19 -17.32 24.47
C ASN A 21 10.32 -15.89 23.93
N PHE A 22 11.00 -15.01 24.67
CA PHE A 22 11.30 -13.65 24.21
C PHE A 22 12.11 -13.61 22.91
N ALA A 23 12.89 -14.66 22.59
CA ALA A 23 13.58 -14.78 21.30
C ALA A 23 12.62 -14.79 20.10
N SER A 24 11.38 -15.27 20.29
CA SER A 24 10.35 -15.27 19.26
C SER A 24 9.87 -13.86 18.91
N ILE A 25 9.98 -12.90 19.84
CA ILE A 25 9.75 -11.46 19.56
C ILE A 25 10.81 -10.94 18.60
N ALA A 26 12.10 -11.24 18.83
CA ALA A 26 13.17 -10.80 17.95
C ALA A 26 13.03 -11.38 16.53
N LYS A 27 12.63 -12.65 16.43
CA LYS A 27 12.30 -13.29 15.14
C LYS A 27 11.12 -12.61 14.46
N ALA A 28 10.04 -12.32 15.19
CA ALA A 28 8.87 -11.62 14.66
C ALA A 28 9.24 -10.22 14.12
N ILE A 29 10.08 -9.46 14.84
CA ILE A 29 10.59 -8.17 14.38
C ILE A 29 11.42 -8.32 13.10
N SER A 30 12.28 -9.35 13.03
CA SER A 30 13.10 -9.63 11.83
C SER A 30 12.22 -9.93 10.61
N TRP A 31 11.16 -10.73 10.77
CA TRP A 31 10.20 -11.02 9.72
C TRP A 31 9.38 -9.80 9.31
N GLY A 32 8.91 -9.00 10.27
CA GLY A 32 8.19 -7.75 9.98
C GLY A 32 9.04 -6.76 9.17
N ARG A 33 10.34 -6.64 9.49
CA ARG A 33 11.28 -5.83 8.70
C ARG A 33 11.50 -6.38 7.30
N ALA A 34 11.60 -7.70 7.14
CA ALA A 34 11.75 -8.34 5.84
C ALA A 34 10.52 -8.12 4.95
N VAL A 35 9.30 -8.26 5.50
CA VAL A 35 8.05 -8.01 4.76
C VAL A 35 7.94 -6.54 4.32
N ASN A 36 8.30 -5.59 5.19
CA ASN A 36 8.31 -4.16 4.81
C ASN A 36 9.30 -3.88 3.68
N ASP A 37 10.50 -4.46 3.73
CA ASP A 37 11.49 -4.30 2.65
C ASP A 37 10.99 -4.95 1.35
N ALA A 38 10.40 -6.14 1.43
CA ALA A 38 9.83 -6.83 0.27
C ALA A 38 8.71 -6.01 -0.39
N ALA A 39 7.81 -5.41 0.41
CA ALA A 39 6.77 -4.52 -0.08
C ALA A 39 7.35 -3.29 -0.80
N LYS A 40 8.41 -2.67 -0.26
CA LYS A 40 9.07 -1.54 -0.93
C LYS A 40 9.73 -1.93 -2.25
N LYS A 41 10.37 -3.10 -2.33
CA LYS A 41 10.98 -3.62 -3.58
C LYS A 41 9.91 -3.84 -4.65
N PHE A 42 8.80 -4.47 -4.24
CA PHE A 42 7.65 -4.70 -5.11
C PHE A 42 7.05 -3.38 -5.61
N LEU A 43 6.83 -2.40 -4.72
CA LEU A 43 6.33 -1.08 -5.09
C LEU A 43 7.29 -0.33 -6.04
N GLN A 44 8.60 -0.39 -5.81
CA GLN A 44 9.60 0.23 -6.70
C GLN A 44 9.50 -0.33 -8.11
N PHE A 45 9.42 -1.67 -8.22
CA PHE A 45 9.29 -2.36 -9.49
C PHE A 45 7.96 -1.99 -10.18
N GLN A 46 6.84 -2.15 -9.48
CA GLN A 46 5.50 -1.91 -10.01
C GLN A 46 5.29 -0.46 -10.45
N PHE A 47 5.78 0.51 -9.66
CA PHE A 47 5.66 1.93 -10.04
C PHE A 47 6.49 2.26 -11.28
N THR A 48 7.69 1.71 -11.43
CA THR A 48 8.51 1.92 -12.64
C THR A 48 7.76 1.46 -13.90
N ILE A 49 7.14 0.30 -13.81
CA ILE A 49 6.33 -0.27 -14.88
C ILE A 49 5.09 0.59 -15.18
N ASN A 50 4.32 0.92 -14.15
CA ASN A 50 3.08 1.67 -14.34
C ASN A 50 3.35 3.08 -14.87
N VAL A 51 4.42 3.73 -14.41
CA VAL A 51 4.86 5.04 -14.93
C VAL A 51 5.30 4.93 -16.38
N THR A 52 6.11 3.93 -16.74
CA THR A 52 6.55 3.74 -18.13
C THR A 52 5.38 3.41 -19.05
N ALA A 53 4.52 2.44 -18.71
CA ALA A 53 3.36 2.08 -19.50
C ALA A 53 2.36 3.24 -19.65
N GLY A 54 2.09 3.96 -18.56
CA GLY A 54 1.22 5.13 -18.58
C GLY A 54 1.76 6.26 -19.46
N LEU A 55 3.02 6.64 -19.28
CA LEU A 55 3.65 7.68 -20.11
C LEU A 55 3.79 7.27 -21.57
N LEU A 56 4.16 6.01 -21.82
CA LEU A 56 4.22 5.45 -23.16
C LEU A 56 2.87 5.57 -23.87
N THR A 57 1.79 5.19 -23.19
CA THR A 57 0.43 5.25 -23.74
C THR A 57 0.00 6.70 -24.01
N VAL A 58 0.21 7.61 -23.05
CA VAL A 58 -0.17 9.02 -23.18
C VAL A 58 0.59 9.70 -24.31
N ILE A 59 1.92 9.57 -24.34
CA ILE A 59 2.75 10.18 -25.39
C ILE A 59 2.46 9.54 -26.73
N SER A 60 2.25 8.22 -26.78
CA SER A 60 1.90 7.53 -28.03
C SER A 60 0.60 8.02 -28.62
N ALA A 61 -0.44 8.20 -27.80
CA ALA A 61 -1.71 8.75 -28.23
C ALA A 61 -1.60 10.22 -28.71
N LEU A 62 -0.74 11.03 -28.07
CA LEU A 62 -0.55 12.43 -28.43
C LEU A 62 0.26 12.62 -29.73
N VAL A 63 1.25 11.79 -29.98
CA VAL A 63 2.18 11.92 -31.12
C VAL A 63 1.76 11.04 -32.30
N GLY A 64 1.26 9.84 -32.05
CA GLY A 64 1.00 8.79 -33.05
C GLY A 64 -0.42 8.76 -33.64
N GLY A 65 -1.37 9.54 -33.12
CA GLY A 65 -2.77 9.51 -33.58
C GLY A 65 -3.56 8.26 -33.15
N THR A 66 -4.75 8.07 -33.73
CA THR A 66 -5.82 7.16 -33.25
C THR A 66 -5.47 5.66 -33.27
N ASP A 67 -4.45 5.23 -34.01
CA ASP A 67 -4.07 3.80 -34.18
C ASP A 67 -2.76 3.39 -33.45
N ALA A 68 -2.17 4.25 -32.61
CA ALA A 68 -0.83 4.04 -32.06
C ALA A 68 -0.82 3.32 -30.69
N SER A 69 -1.42 2.13 -30.57
CA SER A 69 -1.13 1.26 -29.41
C SER A 69 0.23 0.61 -29.59
N VAL A 70 1.21 0.98 -28.75
CA VAL A 70 2.59 0.46 -28.84
C VAL A 70 2.65 -1.05 -28.64
N PHE A 71 1.76 -1.58 -27.81
CA PHE A 71 1.62 -3.01 -27.54
C PHE A 71 0.20 -3.48 -27.82
N SER A 72 0.09 -4.74 -28.23
CA SER A 72 -1.21 -5.41 -28.37
C SER A 72 -1.83 -5.70 -27.00
N VAL A 73 -3.16 -5.85 -26.95
CA VAL A 73 -3.89 -6.18 -25.71
C VAL A 73 -3.37 -7.48 -25.07
N VAL A 74 -3.08 -8.49 -25.90
CA VAL A 74 -2.56 -9.79 -25.43
C VAL A 74 -1.12 -9.64 -24.90
N GLN A 75 -0.32 -8.78 -25.52
CA GLN A 75 1.04 -8.49 -25.07
C GLN A 75 1.02 -7.78 -23.72
N LEU A 76 0.14 -6.79 -23.54
CA LEU A 76 -0.05 -6.11 -22.25
C LEU A 76 -0.52 -7.08 -21.16
N LEU A 77 -1.43 -8.01 -21.48
CA LEU A 77 -1.87 -9.06 -20.54
C LEU A 77 -0.69 -9.93 -20.07
N TRP A 78 0.17 -10.35 -21.00
CA TRP A 78 1.38 -11.12 -20.67
C TRP A 78 2.34 -10.35 -19.78
N ILE A 79 2.60 -9.09 -20.13
CA ILE A 79 3.48 -8.23 -19.36
C ILE A 79 2.92 -8.06 -17.94
N ASN A 80 1.63 -7.73 -17.78
CA ASN A 80 1.00 -7.58 -16.47
C ASN A 80 1.02 -8.88 -15.65
N LEU A 81 0.83 -10.05 -16.29
CA LEU A 81 0.87 -11.33 -15.58
C LEU A 81 2.25 -11.57 -14.93
N ILE A 82 3.34 -11.35 -15.68
CA ILE A 82 4.69 -11.52 -15.15
C ILE A 82 5.02 -10.47 -14.10
N MET A 83 4.72 -9.21 -14.40
CA MET A 83 5.11 -8.08 -13.57
C MET A 83 4.35 -8.00 -12.25
N ASP A 84 3.07 -8.36 -12.25
CA ASP A 84 2.25 -8.22 -11.07
C ASP A 84 2.34 -9.52 -10.25
N THR A 85 1.90 -10.62 -10.83
CA THR A 85 1.71 -11.88 -10.08
C THR A 85 3.04 -12.57 -9.81
N PHE A 86 3.85 -12.78 -10.84
CA PHE A 86 5.12 -13.49 -10.66
C PHE A 86 6.17 -12.62 -9.96
N ALA A 87 6.23 -11.32 -10.22
CA ALA A 87 7.18 -10.47 -9.50
C ALA A 87 6.79 -10.26 -8.03
N ALA A 88 5.49 -10.18 -7.69
CA ALA A 88 5.06 -10.17 -6.29
C ALA A 88 5.51 -11.43 -5.56
N LEU A 89 5.38 -12.61 -6.19
CA LEU A 89 5.88 -13.86 -5.63
C LEU A 89 7.40 -13.86 -5.48
N ALA A 90 8.14 -13.39 -6.49
CA ALA A 90 9.60 -13.39 -6.49
C ALA A 90 10.21 -12.44 -5.45
N LEU A 91 9.66 -11.22 -5.33
CA LEU A 91 10.17 -10.18 -4.43
C LEU A 91 9.60 -10.30 -3.01
N GLY A 92 8.39 -10.87 -2.87
CA GLY A 92 7.70 -11.08 -1.60
C GLY A 92 8.27 -12.21 -0.72
N THR A 93 9.05 -13.11 -1.31
CA THR A 93 9.54 -14.35 -0.66
C THR A 93 11.00 -14.28 -0.21
N ASP A 94 11.58 -13.08 -0.14
CA ASP A 94 12.95 -12.91 0.36
C ASP A 94 13.04 -13.24 1.86
N PHE A 95 14.04 -14.05 2.24
CA PHE A 95 14.26 -14.44 3.62
C PHE A 95 14.86 -13.31 4.48
N PRO A 96 14.51 -13.24 5.78
CA PRO A 96 15.07 -12.24 6.69
C PRO A 96 16.59 -12.43 6.85
N THR A 97 17.35 -11.36 6.60
CA THR A 97 18.81 -11.35 6.79
C THR A 97 19.16 -10.83 8.19
N PRO A 98 20.19 -11.36 8.88
CA PRO A 98 20.59 -10.89 10.22
C PRO A 98 20.94 -9.39 10.28
N ASP A 99 21.37 -8.82 9.16
CA ASP A 99 21.68 -7.39 9.05
C ASP A 99 20.45 -6.49 9.21
N LEU A 100 19.25 -7.03 8.98
CA LEU A 100 17.99 -6.30 9.18
C LEU A 100 17.78 -5.89 10.64
N LEU A 101 18.38 -6.59 11.60
CA LEU A 101 18.29 -6.23 13.02
C LEU A 101 19.32 -5.17 13.44
N LYS A 102 20.40 -4.99 12.66
CA LYS A 102 21.46 -4.01 12.95
C LYS A 102 21.06 -2.58 12.59
N ARG A 103 20.10 -2.39 11.67
CA ARG A 103 19.61 -1.05 11.28
C ARG A 103 18.66 -0.47 12.34
N LYS A 104 18.66 0.86 12.45
CA LYS A 104 17.71 1.59 13.31
C LYS A 104 16.27 1.40 12.78
N PRO A 105 15.24 1.40 13.66
CA PRO A 105 13.85 1.39 13.23
C PRO A 105 13.53 2.58 12.32
N GLU A 106 12.68 2.35 11.32
CA GLU A 106 12.19 3.45 10.48
C GLU A 106 11.28 4.38 11.31
N PRO A 107 11.47 5.70 11.23
CA PRO A 107 10.62 6.65 11.96
C PRO A 107 9.18 6.60 11.46
N ARG A 108 8.22 6.81 12.36
CA ARG A 108 6.80 6.89 12.01
C ARG A 108 6.53 8.16 11.19
N GLY A 109 5.77 8.03 10.09
CA GLY A 109 5.37 9.16 9.25
C GLY A 109 6.26 9.45 8.03
N VAL A 110 7.27 8.63 7.74
CA VAL A 110 7.97 8.69 6.46
C VAL A 110 7.13 8.07 5.35
N ALA A 111 7.14 8.70 4.17
CA ALA A 111 6.49 8.14 2.99
C ALA A 111 7.06 6.76 2.68
N VAL A 112 6.18 5.80 2.35
CA VAL A 112 6.59 4.43 1.99
C VAL A 112 7.58 4.45 0.81
N PRO A 113 7.34 5.24 -0.26
CA PRO A 113 8.36 5.53 -1.26
C PRO A 113 9.35 6.58 -0.72
N ASN A 114 10.60 6.17 -0.51
CA ASN A 114 11.66 7.11 -0.15
C ASN A 114 12.17 7.88 -1.39
N VAL A 115 12.87 9.01 -1.19
CA VAL A 115 13.45 9.82 -2.29
C VAL A 115 14.39 8.98 -3.15
N THR A 116 15.19 8.11 -2.53
CA THR A 116 16.08 7.17 -3.22
C THR A 116 15.30 6.19 -4.12
N MET A 117 14.09 5.78 -3.71
CA MET A 117 13.22 4.90 -4.48
C MET A 117 12.65 5.63 -5.70
N TRP A 118 12.18 6.88 -5.52
CA TRP A 118 11.72 7.74 -6.61
C TRP A 118 12.81 8.04 -7.64
N LYS A 119 14.06 8.24 -7.18
CA LYS A 119 15.23 8.39 -8.05
C LYS A 119 15.40 7.20 -8.97
N MET A 120 15.34 5.98 -8.43
CA MET A 120 15.44 4.75 -9.21
C MET A 120 14.28 4.64 -10.20
N ILE A 121 13.04 4.84 -9.73
CA ILE A 121 11.83 4.76 -10.54
C ILE A 121 11.92 5.71 -11.73
N LEU A 122 12.25 6.98 -11.51
CA LEU A 122 12.33 7.98 -12.57
C LEU A 122 13.51 7.73 -13.52
N GLY A 123 14.69 7.39 -12.99
CA GLY A 123 15.87 7.12 -13.82
C GLY A 123 15.66 5.92 -14.75
N GLN A 124 15.14 4.81 -14.21
CA GLN A 124 14.81 3.64 -15.02
C GLN A 124 13.67 3.93 -16.00
N SER A 125 12.65 4.68 -15.57
CA SER A 125 11.52 5.03 -16.46
C SER A 125 11.95 5.87 -17.65
N ILE A 126 12.83 6.86 -17.44
CA ILE A 126 13.36 7.71 -18.52
C ILE A 126 14.15 6.86 -19.53
N TYR A 127 15.02 5.96 -19.05
CA TYR A 127 15.76 5.07 -19.93
C TYR A 127 14.85 4.16 -20.75
N GLN A 128 13.90 3.48 -20.11
CA GLN A 128 12.97 2.58 -20.79
C GLN A 128 12.12 3.31 -21.83
N LEU A 129 11.60 4.50 -21.49
CA LEU A 129 10.85 5.33 -22.43
C LEU A 129 11.70 5.78 -23.61
N ALA A 130 12.94 6.24 -23.36
CA ALA A 130 13.85 6.66 -24.42
C ALA A 130 14.13 5.51 -25.41
N VAL A 131 14.39 4.30 -24.91
CA VAL A 131 14.61 3.12 -25.76
C VAL A 131 13.34 2.79 -26.55
N ILE A 132 12.19 2.64 -25.89
CA ILE A 132 10.95 2.25 -26.59
C ILE A 132 10.53 3.30 -27.61
N PHE A 133 10.59 4.60 -27.30
CA PHE A 133 10.27 5.63 -28.29
C PHE A 133 11.25 5.65 -29.46
N THR A 134 12.54 5.38 -29.23
CA THR A 134 13.51 5.27 -30.31
C THR A 134 13.14 4.13 -31.26
N PHE A 135 12.80 2.94 -30.73
CA PHE A 135 12.40 1.82 -31.58
C PHE A 135 11.02 1.99 -32.22
N HIS A 136 10.07 2.59 -31.50
CA HIS A 136 8.71 2.77 -31.98
C HIS A 136 8.60 3.85 -33.07
N TYR A 137 9.27 5.00 -32.90
CA TYR A 137 9.18 6.12 -33.85
C TYR A 137 10.33 6.20 -34.85
N ALA A 138 11.55 5.82 -34.44
CA ALA A 138 12.73 5.88 -35.31
C ALA A 138 13.16 4.49 -35.82
N GLY A 139 12.52 3.40 -35.39
CA GLY A 139 12.90 2.06 -35.82
C GLY A 139 12.73 1.84 -37.33
N GLU A 140 11.69 2.41 -37.93
CA GLU A 140 11.46 2.29 -39.37
C GLU A 140 12.55 2.96 -40.20
N SER A 141 13.02 4.15 -39.77
CA SER A 141 14.06 4.90 -40.47
C SER A 141 15.47 4.34 -40.23
N ILE A 142 15.74 3.82 -39.03
CA ILE A 142 17.04 3.24 -38.65
C ILE A 142 17.28 1.90 -39.38
N PHE A 143 16.25 1.05 -39.47
CA PHE A 143 16.39 -0.28 -40.09
C PHE A 143 15.91 -0.35 -41.54
N GLN A 144 15.41 0.76 -42.11
CA GLN A 144 14.90 0.86 -43.48
C GLN A 144 13.87 -0.23 -43.82
N TYR A 145 12.98 -0.52 -42.88
CA TYR A 145 11.92 -1.50 -43.07
C TYR A 145 10.76 -0.88 -43.85
N HIS A 146 10.46 -1.42 -45.03
CA HIS A 146 9.42 -0.91 -45.92
C HIS A 146 8.30 -1.94 -46.16
N THR A 147 8.48 -3.18 -45.67
CA THR A 147 7.50 -4.27 -45.86
C THR A 147 6.67 -4.48 -44.58
N GLU A 148 5.38 -4.76 -44.72
CA GLU A 148 4.46 -5.07 -43.60
C GLU A 148 5.01 -6.14 -42.64
N GLN A 149 5.64 -7.18 -43.17
CA GLN A 149 6.26 -8.23 -42.37
C GLN A 149 7.43 -7.72 -41.51
N GLN A 150 8.18 -6.75 -42.02
CA GLN A 150 9.29 -6.13 -41.29
C GLN A 150 8.79 -5.18 -40.19
N GLN A 151 7.67 -4.48 -40.42
CA GLN A 151 7.01 -3.68 -39.39
C GLN A 151 6.48 -4.54 -38.24
N ARG A 152 5.87 -5.70 -38.53
CA ARG A 152 5.48 -6.67 -37.48
C ARG A 152 6.70 -7.19 -36.70
N GLN A 153 7.82 -7.43 -37.38
CA GLN A 153 9.07 -7.81 -36.70
C GLN A 153 9.60 -6.70 -35.79
N LEU A 154 9.51 -5.43 -36.21
CA LEU A 154 9.91 -4.28 -35.39
C LEU A 154 9.02 -4.11 -34.15
N GLN A 155 7.71 -4.27 -34.29
CA GLN A 155 6.77 -4.27 -33.16
C GLN A 155 7.09 -5.41 -32.18
N THR A 156 7.33 -6.61 -32.71
CA THR A 156 7.72 -7.78 -31.90
C THR A 156 9.07 -7.56 -31.20
N MET A 157 10.03 -6.94 -31.88
CA MET A 157 11.33 -6.59 -31.32
C MET A 157 11.18 -5.56 -30.20
N THR A 158 10.35 -4.54 -30.38
CA THR A 158 10.04 -3.52 -29.37
C THR A 158 9.40 -4.13 -28.13
N PHE A 159 8.43 -5.03 -28.34
CA PHE A 159 7.84 -5.83 -27.26
C PHE A 159 8.89 -6.69 -26.54
N ASN A 160 9.75 -7.38 -27.29
CA ASN A 160 10.80 -8.23 -26.72
C ASN A 160 11.83 -7.42 -25.91
N ILE A 161 12.25 -6.25 -26.41
CA ILE A 161 13.10 -5.30 -25.69
C ILE A 161 12.43 -4.87 -24.38
N TYR A 162 11.15 -4.51 -24.41
CA TYR A 162 10.42 -4.09 -23.22
C TYR A 162 10.39 -5.17 -22.14
N VAL A 163 10.06 -6.41 -22.50
CA VAL A 163 10.05 -7.53 -21.56
C VAL A 163 11.45 -7.78 -20.97
N TRP A 164 12.50 -7.72 -21.80
CA TRP A 164 13.86 -7.87 -21.30
C TRP A 164 14.27 -6.75 -20.35
N MET A 165 13.93 -5.50 -20.66
CA MET A 165 14.16 -4.39 -19.73
C MET A 165 13.43 -4.61 -18.40
N GLN A 166 12.19 -5.12 -18.40
CA GLN A 166 11.50 -5.44 -17.14
C GLN A 166 12.15 -6.59 -16.38
N PHE A 167 12.59 -7.63 -17.08
CA PHE A 167 13.30 -8.76 -16.48
C PHE A 167 14.56 -8.31 -15.73
N PHE A 168 15.36 -7.42 -16.33
CA PHE A 168 16.56 -6.89 -15.68
C PHE A 168 16.25 -5.80 -14.65
N ASN A 169 15.20 -4.99 -14.85
CA ASN A 169 14.72 -4.02 -13.86
C ASN A 169 14.22 -4.70 -12.58
N GLN A 170 13.63 -5.90 -12.68
CA GLN A 170 13.24 -6.71 -11.52
C GLN A 170 14.45 -7.09 -10.66
N ILE A 171 15.59 -7.39 -11.32
CA ILE A 171 16.86 -7.69 -10.62
C ILE A 171 17.39 -6.43 -9.93
N ASP A 172 17.34 -5.26 -10.58
CA ASP A 172 17.78 -3.99 -9.98
C ASP A 172 16.91 -3.58 -8.79
N SER A 173 15.59 -3.77 -8.90
CA SER A 173 14.60 -3.43 -7.86
C SER A 173 14.67 -4.32 -6.61
N ARG A 174 15.41 -5.44 -6.65
CA ARG A 174 15.60 -6.33 -5.49
C ARG A 174 16.40 -5.68 -4.36
N ARG A 175 17.17 -4.62 -4.65
CA ARG A 175 17.87 -3.83 -3.64
C ARG A 175 17.49 -2.36 -3.73
N ILE A 176 16.93 -1.85 -2.64
CA ILE A 176 16.51 -0.44 -2.49
C ILE A 176 17.68 0.44 -2.02
N ASP A 177 18.75 -0.16 -1.49
CA ASP A 177 19.92 0.58 -1.00
C ASP A 177 20.83 1.04 -2.15
N ASN A 178 21.51 2.18 -1.95
CA ASN A 178 22.54 2.73 -2.87
C ASN A 178 23.84 1.90 -2.97
N ARG A 179 23.85 0.62 -2.58
CA ARG A 179 25.05 -0.23 -2.68
C ARG A 179 25.20 -0.83 -4.09
N PHE A 180 26.44 -1.09 -4.49
CA PHE A 180 26.80 -1.58 -5.82
C PHE A 180 26.53 -3.09 -6.05
N ASN A 181 26.44 -3.90 -4.99
CA ASN A 181 26.28 -5.36 -5.12
C ASN A 181 24.83 -5.78 -5.39
N ILE A 182 24.34 -5.60 -6.63
CA ILE A 182 22.99 -6.00 -7.04
C ILE A 182 22.86 -7.54 -7.11
N LEU A 183 23.94 -8.23 -7.49
CA LEU A 183 23.95 -9.68 -7.74
C LEU A 183 24.13 -10.55 -6.49
N GLU A 184 24.46 -9.95 -5.36
CA GLU A 184 24.75 -10.68 -4.13
C GLU A 184 23.47 -11.27 -3.54
N GLY A 185 23.44 -12.61 -3.42
CA GLY A 185 22.34 -13.37 -2.84
C GLY A 185 21.21 -13.72 -3.81
N ILE A 186 21.35 -13.51 -5.13
CA ILE A 186 20.32 -13.88 -6.13
C ILE A 186 19.96 -15.36 -6.05
N LEU A 187 20.96 -16.23 -5.92
CA LEU A 187 20.77 -17.69 -5.91
C LEU A 187 20.22 -18.23 -4.59
N GLN A 188 20.12 -17.40 -3.54
CA GLN A 188 19.63 -17.85 -2.24
C GLN A 188 18.10 -17.93 -2.17
N ASN A 189 17.38 -17.20 -3.03
CA ASN A 189 15.93 -17.24 -3.07
C ASN A 189 15.46 -18.16 -4.23
N PRO A 190 15.00 -19.39 -3.94
CA PRO A 190 14.58 -20.34 -4.99
C PRO A 190 13.33 -19.86 -5.73
N TRP A 191 12.43 -19.12 -5.08
CA TRP A 191 11.23 -18.56 -5.72
C TRP A 191 11.59 -17.47 -6.73
N PHE A 192 12.58 -16.64 -6.41
CA PHE A 192 13.12 -15.68 -7.36
C PHE A 192 13.67 -16.38 -8.61
N MET A 193 14.49 -17.42 -8.43
CA MET A 193 15.04 -18.18 -9.55
C MET A 193 13.98 -18.90 -10.38
N PHE A 194 12.95 -19.44 -9.73
CA PHE A 194 11.81 -20.06 -10.40
C PHE A 194 11.08 -19.05 -11.30
N VAL A 195 10.73 -17.89 -10.77
CA VAL A 195 10.05 -16.84 -11.55
C VAL A 195 10.90 -16.36 -12.72
N GLN A 196 12.20 -16.11 -12.50
CA GLN A 196 13.10 -15.71 -13.60
C GLN A 196 13.16 -16.77 -14.71
N THR A 197 13.18 -18.05 -14.33
CA THR A 197 13.22 -19.16 -15.30
C THR A 197 11.90 -19.27 -16.06
N VAL A 198 10.76 -19.13 -15.38
CA VAL A 198 9.43 -19.14 -16.02
C VAL A 198 9.28 -17.96 -16.98
N THR A 199 9.69 -16.76 -16.59
CA THR A 199 9.65 -15.58 -17.48
C THR A 199 10.54 -15.77 -18.70
N LEU A 200 11.76 -16.28 -18.53
CA LEU A 200 12.67 -16.57 -19.63
C LEU A 200 12.08 -17.60 -20.59
N ALA A 201 11.61 -18.73 -20.07
CA ALA A 201 11.02 -19.79 -20.88
C ALA A 201 9.75 -19.32 -21.59
N GLY A 202 8.86 -18.62 -20.89
CA GLY A 202 7.64 -18.05 -21.45
C GLY A 202 7.93 -17.06 -22.58
N GLN A 203 8.92 -16.17 -22.39
CA GLN A 203 9.29 -15.21 -23.42
C GLN A 203 9.86 -15.89 -24.68
N VAL A 204 10.70 -16.91 -24.52
CA VAL A 204 11.21 -17.72 -25.65
C VAL A 204 10.06 -18.42 -26.36
N ILE A 205 9.14 -19.06 -25.62
CA ILE A 205 7.98 -19.75 -26.19
C ILE A 205 7.10 -18.77 -26.97
N ILE A 206 6.80 -17.60 -26.43
CA ILE A 206 5.94 -16.61 -27.11
C ILE A 206 6.58 -16.13 -28.42
N ILE A 207 7.88 -15.86 -28.45
CA ILE A 207 8.51 -15.39 -29.68
C ILE A 207 8.59 -16.47 -30.77
N PHE A 208 8.79 -17.74 -30.40
CA PHE A 208 8.90 -18.82 -31.38
C PHE A 208 7.55 -19.46 -31.75
N LEU A 209 6.62 -19.59 -30.81
CA LEU A 209 5.33 -20.29 -30.97
C LEU A 209 4.11 -19.36 -30.89
N GLY A 210 4.26 -18.10 -30.45
CA GLY A 210 3.13 -17.21 -30.20
C GLY A 210 2.40 -16.71 -31.45
N GLY A 211 3.10 -16.61 -32.58
CA GLY A 211 2.54 -16.30 -33.91
C GLY A 211 1.42 -15.25 -33.90
N GLU A 212 0.30 -15.57 -34.55
CA GLU A 212 -0.87 -14.70 -34.65
C GLU A 212 -1.59 -14.46 -33.31
N ALA A 213 -1.55 -15.42 -32.37
CA ALA A 213 -2.25 -15.30 -31.08
C ALA A 213 -1.70 -14.16 -30.21
N PHE A 214 -0.39 -13.93 -30.26
CA PHE A 214 0.28 -12.81 -29.57
C PHE A 214 0.59 -11.64 -30.51
N GLN A 215 0.17 -11.71 -31.78
CA GLN A 215 0.52 -10.77 -32.84
C GLN A 215 2.04 -10.54 -32.93
N VAL A 216 2.81 -11.64 -32.83
CA VAL A 216 4.27 -11.63 -32.85
C VAL A 216 4.80 -12.33 -34.09
N ALA A 217 5.83 -11.74 -34.70
CA ALA A 217 6.57 -12.33 -35.80
C ALA A 217 7.87 -12.98 -35.28
N PRO A 218 8.31 -14.12 -35.86
CA PRO A 218 9.55 -14.75 -35.44
C PRO A 218 10.73 -13.79 -35.64
N LEU A 219 11.48 -13.57 -34.55
CA LEU A 219 12.64 -12.68 -34.51
C LEU A 219 13.88 -13.41 -35.03
N THR A 220 14.72 -12.70 -35.79
CA THR A 220 16.03 -13.20 -36.20
C THR A 220 17.02 -13.20 -35.04
N GLY A 221 18.08 -14.01 -35.12
CA GLY A 221 19.11 -14.08 -34.08
C GLY A 221 19.78 -12.72 -33.78
N ALA A 222 19.92 -11.86 -34.79
CA ALA A 222 20.44 -10.51 -34.61
C ALA A 222 19.47 -9.61 -33.80
N GLN A 223 18.17 -9.67 -34.09
CA GLN A 223 17.15 -8.90 -33.35
C GLN A 223 17.04 -9.35 -31.89
N TRP A 224 17.20 -10.65 -31.62
CA TRP A 224 17.36 -11.19 -30.26
C TRP A 224 18.61 -10.66 -29.55
N GLY A 225 19.73 -10.55 -30.26
CA GLY A 225 20.96 -9.96 -29.71
C GLY A 225 20.76 -8.50 -29.30
N TRP A 226 20.13 -7.71 -30.18
CA TRP A 226 19.77 -6.32 -29.87
C TRP A 226 18.82 -6.22 -28.69
N SER A 227 17.79 -7.06 -28.62
CA SER A 227 16.82 -6.99 -27.52
C SER A 227 17.42 -7.34 -26.17
N LEU A 228 18.26 -8.36 -26.12
CA LEU A 228 18.99 -8.72 -24.91
C LEU A 228 19.99 -7.63 -24.52
N MET A 229 20.68 -7.00 -25.48
CA MET A 229 21.63 -5.91 -25.22
C MET A 229 20.96 -4.73 -24.51
N PHE A 230 19.83 -4.22 -25.01
CA PHE A 230 19.10 -3.14 -24.35
C PHE A 230 18.52 -3.56 -23.00
N GLY A 231 18.12 -4.83 -22.86
CA GLY A 231 17.77 -5.39 -21.57
C GLY A 231 18.92 -5.30 -20.56
N VAL A 232 20.10 -5.81 -20.92
CA VAL A 232 21.28 -5.86 -20.03
C VAL A 232 21.75 -4.45 -19.65
N ILE A 233 21.64 -3.46 -20.55
CA ILE A 233 21.99 -2.06 -20.28
C ILE A 233 21.16 -1.43 -19.14
N THR A 234 19.98 -1.98 -18.84
CA THR A 234 19.17 -1.58 -17.67
C THR A 234 19.96 -1.68 -16.35
N ILE A 235 20.85 -2.67 -16.22
CA ILE A 235 21.65 -2.88 -15.01
C ILE A 235 22.69 -1.76 -14.80
N PRO A 236 23.59 -1.44 -15.75
CA PRO A 236 24.52 -0.32 -15.61
C PRO A 236 23.80 1.03 -15.53
N VAL A 237 22.66 1.22 -16.20
CA VAL A 237 21.83 2.42 -16.02
C VAL A 237 21.38 2.54 -14.57
N GLY A 238 20.86 1.47 -13.97
CA GLY A 238 20.50 1.44 -12.55
C GLY A 238 21.68 1.79 -11.64
N MET A 239 22.87 1.25 -11.93
CA MET A 239 24.10 1.60 -11.20
C MET A 239 24.48 3.07 -11.35
N VAL A 240 24.35 3.65 -12.54
CA VAL A 240 24.61 5.09 -12.77
C VAL A 240 23.61 5.94 -12.01
N VAL A 241 22.32 5.58 -12.02
CA VAL A 241 21.28 6.29 -11.27
C VAL A 241 21.56 6.23 -9.76
N ARG A 242 22.19 5.16 -9.25
CA ARG A 242 22.61 5.06 -7.82
C ARG A 242 23.71 6.05 -7.47
N LEU A 243 24.58 6.41 -8.42
CA LEU A 243 25.65 7.41 -8.23
C LEU A 243 25.13 8.84 -8.15
N ILE A 244 23.95 9.12 -8.72
CA ILE A 244 23.36 10.46 -8.70
C ILE A 244 22.95 10.80 -7.26
N PRO A 245 23.41 11.93 -6.69
CA PRO A 245 23.14 12.28 -5.31
C PRO A 245 21.68 12.70 -5.08
N ASP A 246 21.14 12.35 -3.91
CA ASP A 246 19.71 12.48 -3.59
C ASP A 246 19.22 13.96 -3.51
N TRP A 247 20.13 14.92 -3.34
CA TRP A 247 19.79 16.36 -3.29
C TRP A 247 19.21 16.89 -4.61
N LEU A 248 19.58 16.28 -5.74
CA LEU A 248 19.10 16.70 -7.05
C LEU A 248 17.59 16.46 -7.20
N LEU A 249 17.11 15.33 -6.67
CA LEU A 249 15.68 15.02 -6.67
C LEU A 249 14.91 15.76 -5.59
N SER A 250 15.48 15.98 -4.41
CA SER A 250 14.80 16.80 -3.40
C SER A 250 14.58 18.23 -3.93
N ALA A 251 15.59 18.83 -4.57
CA ALA A 251 15.48 20.14 -5.21
C ALA A 251 14.42 20.17 -6.33
N ALA A 252 14.42 19.15 -7.21
CA ALA A 252 13.39 19.04 -8.25
C ALA A 252 11.99 18.87 -7.65
N SER A 253 11.83 18.04 -6.62
CA SER A 253 10.54 17.82 -5.97
C SER A 253 10.02 19.08 -5.28
N GLU A 254 10.88 19.91 -4.70
CA GLU A 254 10.48 21.20 -4.12
C GLU A 254 10.03 22.18 -5.22
N MET A 255 10.75 22.22 -6.34
CA MET A 255 10.35 23.02 -7.51
C MET A 255 8.98 22.62 -8.08
N PHE A 256 8.67 21.32 -8.15
CA PHE A 256 7.37 20.82 -8.63
C PHE A 256 6.27 20.85 -7.56
N ALA A 257 6.64 20.73 -6.27
CA ALA A 257 5.69 20.80 -5.15
C ALA A 257 5.19 22.23 -4.89
N LEU A 258 5.94 23.27 -5.26
CA LEU A 258 5.48 24.66 -5.18
C LEU A 258 4.21 24.93 -6.01
N PRO A 259 4.15 24.56 -7.32
CA PRO A 259 2.92 24.64 -8.10
C PRO A 259 1.83 23.69 -7.59
N TRP A 260 2.18 22.47 -7.18
CA TRP A 260 1.20 21.50 -6.68
C TRP A 260 0.54 21.92 -5.37
N LYS A 261 1.32 22.41 -4.40
CA LYS A 261 0.79 22.97 -3.15
C LYS A 261 -0.16 24.13 -3.45
N SER A 262 0.24 25.07 -4.31
CA SER A 262 -0.61 26.19 -4.76
C SER A 262 -1.92 25.73 -5.43
N PHE A 263 -1.89 24.64 -6.19
CA PHE A 263 -3.09 24.04 -6.79
C PHE A 263 -3.99 23.36 -5.75
N THR A 264 -3.41 22.66 -4.77
CA THR A 264 -4.17 22.00 -3.69
C THR A 264 -4.75 22.97 -2.66
N THR A 265 -4.07 24.08 -2.32
CA THR A 265 -4.66 25.11 -1.43
C THR A 265 -5.75 25.93 -2.11
N ARG A 266 -5.80 25.98 -3.45
CA ARG A 266 -6.92 26.62 -4.18
C ARG A 266 -8.22 25.80 -4.16
N ARG A 267 -8.21 24.55 -3.69
CA ARG A 267 -9.40 23.68 -3.69
C ARG A 267 -10.09 23.54 -2.32
N THR A 268 -9.62 24.28 -1.31
CA THR A 268 -10.24 24.35 0.02
C THR A 268 -10.63 25.79 0.36
N GLU A 269 -11.48 26.39 -0.46
CA GLU A 269 -12.43 27.37 0.09
C GLU A 269 -13.72 26.59 0.38
N PRO A 270 -14.16 26.46 1.64
CA PRO A 270 -15.50 26.00 1.91
C PRO A 270 -16.44 27.01 1.26
N ALA A 271 -17.26 26.57 0.31
CA ALA A 271 -18.27 27.39 -0.33
C ALA A 271 -19.29 27.84 0.74
N THR A 272 -19.00 28.94 1.44
CA THR A 272 -19.99 29.73 2.16
C THR A 272 -20.75 30.54 1.12
N ALA A 273 -21.51 29.85 0.27
CA ALA A 273 -22.45 30.45 -0.65
C ALA A 273 -23.86 30.06 -0.21
N THR A 274 -24.29 30.62 0.93
CA THR A 274 -25.70 30.80 1.27
C THR A 274 -26.33 31.73 0.23
N ARG A 275 -26.76 31.17 -0.90
CA ARG A 275 -27.63 31.88 -1.85
C ARG A 275 -28.67 30.94 -2.46
N SER A 276 -29.79 30.86 -1.73
CA SER A 276 -31.16 30.61 -2.21
C SER A 276 -31.37 29.55 -3.31
N LEU A 277 -31.40 28.28 -2.94
CA LEU A 277 -32.03 27.20 -3.73
C LEU A 277 -33.39 26.73 -3.15
N GLY A 278 -34.03 27.58 -2.35
CA GLY A 278 -35.37 27.32 -1.79
C GLY A 278 -36.55 27.30 -2.80
N PRO A 279 -36.51 28.01 -3.95
CA PRO A 279 -37.62 27.98 -4.91
C PRO A 279 -37.62 26.74 -5.82
N VAL A 280 -36.45 26.27 -6.24
CA VAL A 280 -36.30 25.18 -7.23
C VAL A 280 -36.64 23.82 -6.62
N MET A 281 -36.21 23.57 -5.37
CA MET A 281 -36.49 22.32 -4.67
C MET A 281 -37.99 22.15 -4.35
N ARG A 282 -38.71 23.26 -4.12
CA ARG A 282 -40.16 23.26 -3.89
C ARG A 282 -40.96 23.04 -5.18
N LEU A 283 -40.43 23.43 -6.33
CA LEU A 283 -41.03 23.10 -7.62
C LEU A 283 -40.82 21.62 -7.97
N PHE A 284 -39.64 21.08 -7.67
CA PHE A 284 -39.28 19.69 -7.95
C PHE A 284 -40.13 18.69 -7.14
N ASN A 285 -40.35 18.96 -5.84
CA ASN A 285 -41.20 18.14 -4.98
C ASN A 285 -42.71 18.27 -5.25
N ARG A 286 -43.14 19.23 -6.08
CA ARG A 286 -44.55 19.38 -6.47
C ARG A 286 -44.88 18.70 -7.81
N CYS A 287 -43.86 18.36 -8.61
CA CYS A 287 -44.01 17.62 -9.87
C CYS A 287 -43.94 16.10 -9.71
N LEU A 288 -43.36 15.57 -8.63
CA LEU A 288 -43.33 14.14 -8.36
C LEU A 288 -44.48 13.78 -7.40
N GLY A 289 -45.57 13.24 -7.96
CA GLY A 289 -46.68 12.67 -7.19
C GLY A 289 -46.26 11.45 -6.35
N PRO A 290 -47.11 11.02 -5.38
CA PRO A 290 -46.71 10.07 -4.35
C PRO A 290 -46.53 8.66 -4.94
N ARG A 291 -45.34 8.10 -4.78
CA ARG A 291 -45.06 6.70 -5.14
C ARG A 291 -45.17 5.84 -3.87
N LYS A 292 -46.16 4.93 -3.86
CA LYS A 292 -46.29 3.85 -2.88
C LYS A 292 -45.07 2.92 -2.98
N GLN A 293 -44.46 2.58 -1.84
CA GLN A 293 -43.55 1.46 -1.71
C GLN A 293 -44.23 0.38 -0.87
N THR A 294 -44.36 -0.78 -1.49
CA THR A 294 -44.98 -2.00 -0.99
C THR A 294 -43.89 -2.88 -0.36
N GLU A 295 -44.18 -3.34 0.85
CA GLU A 295 -43.88 -4.65 1.46
C GLU A 295 -42.55 -5.35 1.13
N GLY A 296 -41.67 -5.45 2.13
CA GLY A 296 -40.47 -6.28 2.10
C GLY A 296 -39.64 -6.30 3.40
N GLU A 297 -40.22 -5.99 4.57
CA GLU A 297 -39.52 -5.97 5.87
C GLU A 297 -40.36 -6.61 7.01
N ASP A 298 -41.06 -7.71 6.74
CA ASP A 298 -41.76 -8.49 7.78
C ASP A 298 -41.16 -9.89 7.89
N ALA A 299 -39.99 -10.00 8.51
CA ALA A 299 -39.43 -11.30 8.91
C ALA A 299 -38.37 -11.25 10.02
N ILE A 300 -38.42 -10.31 10.99
CA ILE A 300 -37.56 -10.42 12.21
C ILE A 300 -38.32 -10.06 13.52
N GLN A 301 -39.51 -9.45 13.48
CA GLN A 301 -40.30 -9.17 14.68
C GLN A 301 -41.28 -10.28 15.05
N THR A 302 -40.80 -11.49 15.35
CA THR A 302 -41.67 -12.49 16.03
C THR A 302 -40.86 -13.48 16.85
N THR A 303 -40.00 -13.04 17.77
CA THR A 303 -39.52 -13.91 18.85
C THR A 303 -39.10 -13.08 20.07
N GLN A 304 -40.03 -12.38 20.73
CA GLN A 304 -39.90 -11.98 22.15
C GLN A 304 -41.20 -11.35 22.68
N GLN A 305 -42.33 -12.03 22.50
CA GLN A 305 -43.53 -11.79 23.29
C GLN A 305 -44.15 -13.14 23.65
N SER A 306 -43.72 -13.72 24.76
CA SER A 306 -44.52 -14.66 25.54
C SER A 306 -43.96 -14.78 26.97
N ALA A 307 -44.89 -14.89 27.93
CA ALA A 307 -44.77 -14.78 29.39
C ALA A 307 -44.59 -13.33 29.90
N GLY A 308 -45.61 -12.57 30.32
CA GLY A 308 -46.82 -12.94 31.07
C GLY A 308 -46.50 -12.88 32.58
N ALA A 309 -46.64 -11.73 33.26
CA ALA A 309 -47.85 -11.17 33.88
C ALA A 309 -48.28 -11.87 35.19
N THR A 310 -48.24 -11.12 36.31
CA THR A 310 -48.94 -11.19 37.64
C THR A 310 -48.02 -10.55 38.69
N ASP A 311 -48.39 -9.78 39.72
CA ASP A 311 -49.63 -9.18 40.23
C ASP A 311 -49.26 -8.08 41.27
N GLU A 312 -50.22 -7.19 41.57
CA GLU A 312 -50.41 -6.29 42.74
C GLU A 312 -49.35 -5.25 43.25
N GLY A 313 -49.75 -3.97 43.22
CA GLY A 313 -50.07 -3.22 44.46
C GLY A 313 -48.99 -2.46 45.27
N HIS A 314 -48.85 -1.16 44.98
CA HIS A 314 -48.61 0.00 45.89
C HIS A 314 -47.39 0.04 46.86
N GLY A 315 -46.56 1.10 46.71
CA GLY A 315 -45.80 1.69 47.84
C GLY A 315 -44.49 2.44 47.50
N LYS A 316 -44.56 3.78 47.52
CA LYS A 316 -43.50 4.80 47.77
C LYS A 316 -42.00 4.38 47.80
N SER A 317 -41.21 4.89 46.85
CA SER A 317 -39.99 5.74 47.04
C SER A 317 -39.23 5.84 45.72
N GLY A 318 -39.10 7.03 45.14
CA GLY A 318 -38.49 7.21 43.81
C GLY A 318 -36.97 7.40 43.86
N ASP A 319 -36.25 6.39 43.40
CA ASP A 319 -34.90 6.49 42.82
C ASP A 319 -35.02 6.79 41.32
N PRO A 320 -34.14 7.63 40.71
CA PRO A 320 -34.16 7.81 39.27
C PRO A 320 -33.27 6.77 38.56
N ALA A 321 -33.89 6.18 37.55
CA ALA A 321 -33.43 5.14 36.64
C ALA A 321 -32.37 5.59 35.62
N GLU A 322 -31.66 4.58 35.10
CA GLU A 322 -31.18 4.43 33.72
C GLU A 322 -30.59 5.67 33.02
N GLN A 323 -29.28 5.86 33.16
CA GLN A 323 -28.49 6.69 32.24
C GLN A 323 -28.28 5.94 30.92
N GLN A 324 -29.06 6.32 29.91
CA GLN A 324 -28.91 5.93 28.52
C GLN A 324 -27.58 6.50 27.98
N LEU A 325 -26.70 5.65 27.45
CA LEU A 325 -25.41 6.04 26.87
C LEU A 325 -25.62 6.89 25.60
N ASP A 326 -25.25 8.16 25.67
CA ASP A 326 -25.26 9.08 24.53
C ASP A 326 -24.02 8.89 23.66
N LEU A 327 -24.13 8.00 22.67
CA LEU A 327 -23.06 7.70 21.71
C LEU A 327 -22.69 8.89 20.83
N ASP A 328 -23.64 9.78 20.54
CA ASP A 328 -23.41 10.92 19.65
C ASP A 328 -22.57 12.01 20.35
N GLY A 329 -22.83 12.25 21.64
CA GLY A 329 -22.02 13.16 22.47
C GLY A 329 -20.55 12.70 22.60
N ILE A 330 -20.31 11.38 22.65
CA ILE A 330 -18.96 10.80 22.72
C ILE A 330 -18.18 11.01 21.41
N VAL A 331 -18.85 10.87 20.26
CA VAL A 331 -18.22 11.10 18.95
C VAL A 331 -17.89 12.58 18.74
N GLU A 332 -18.76 13.49 19.19
CA GLU A 332 -18.55 14.93 19.16
C GLU A 332 -17.36 15.34 20.06
N ALA A 333 -17.28 14.79 21.28
CA ALA A 333 -16.18 15.06 22.22
C ALA A 333 -14.82 14.55 21.71
N LEU A 334 -14.78 13.37 21.07
CA LEU A 334 -13.58 12.84 20.43
C LEU A 334 -13.10 13.71 19.26
N ARG A 335 -14.01 14.41 18.58
CA ARG A 335 -13.69 15.34 17.49
C ARG A 335 -12.99 16.61 17.96
N TYR A 336 -13.30 17.09 19.17
CA TYR A 336 -12.74 18.33 19.73
C TYR A 336 -11.59 18.11 20.72
N GLY A 337 -11.19 16.86 20.98
CA GLY A 337 -10.00 16.54 21.78
C GLY A 337 -10.13 16.89 23.27
N THR A 338 -11.35 17.08 23.77
CA THR A 338 -11.66 17.27 25.20
C THR A 338 -12.15 15.95 25.78
N ALA A 339 -11.25 15.20 26.40
CA ALA A 339 -11.59 14.02 27.17
C ALA A 339 -11.90 14.39 28.62
N GLU A 340 -13.11 14.90 28.88
CA GLU A 340 -13.74 14.72 30.19
C GLU A 340 -14.74 13.57 30.05
N VAL A 341 -14.25 12.35 30.30
CA VAL A 341 -15.11 11.20 30.49
C VAL A 341 -14.95 10.82 31.95
N ASN A 342 -15.95 11.18 32.76
CA ASN A 342 -16.17 10.55 34.05
C ASN A 342 -16.69 9.15 33.73
N VAL A 343 -15.75 8.22 33.49
CA VAL A 343 -16.06 6.83 33.15
C VAL A 343 -16.82 6.26 34.33
N GLY A 344 -18.01 5.72 34.06
CA GLY A 344 -18.83 5.00 35.04
C GLY A 344 -18.14 3.72 35.54
N ILE A 345 -17.10 3.90 36.35
CA ILE A 345 -16.48 2.85 37.14
C ILE A 345 -17.31 2.75 38.41
N GLN A 346 -18.10 1.69 38.54
CA GLN A 346 -18.77 1.38 39.80
C GLN A 346 -17.70 0.90 40.80
N LEU A 347 -17.36 1.76 41.75
CA LEU A 347 -16.48 1.43 42.87
C LEU A 347 -17.25 0.58 43.88
N HIS A 348 -16.59 -0.43 44.42
CA HIS A 348 -17.16 -1.23 45.51
C HIS A 348 -17.45 -0.31 46.70
N PRO A 349 -18.61 -0.42 47.39
CA PRO A 349 -19.01 0.51 48.45
C PRO A 349 -18.05 0.57 49.64
N ASP A 350 -17.22 -0.46 49.83
CA ASP A 350 -16.18 -0.52 50.87
C ASP A 350 -14.81 0.05 50.44
N THR A 351 -14.70 0.64 49.24
CA THR A 351 -13.45 1.27 48.80
C THR A 351 -13.19 2.51 49.66
N ARG A 352 -12.04 2.55 50.35
CA ARG A 352 -11.68 3.71 51.17
C ARG A 352 -11.50 4.94 50.28
N LYS A 353 -11.93 6.10 50.77
CA LYS A 353 -11.86 7.39 50.03
C LYS A 353 -10.42 7.83 49.74
N ASP A 354 -9.50 7.27 50.48
CA ASP A 354 -8.06 7.49 50.49
C ASP A 354 -7.30 6.44 49.65
N ASP A 355 -8.02 5.58 48.92
CA ASP A 355 -7.45 4.60 48.00
C ASP A 355 -6.78 5.28 46.79
N LEU A 356 -5.57 4.84 46.46
CA LEU A 356 -4.74 5.39 45.38
C LEU A 356 -5.37 5.22 43.99
N VAL A 357 -6.32 4.30 43.83
CA VAL A 357 -7.09 4.11 42.58
C VAL A 357 -8.00 5.32 42.29
N LEU A 358 -8.39 6.08 43.32
CA LEU A 358 -9.23 7.27 43.21
C LEU A 358 -8.44 8.56 43.02
N VAL A 359 -7.12 8.52 43.21
CA VAL A 359 -6.30 9.73 43.18
C VAL A 359 -5.72 9.94 41.78
N ASP A 360 -5.94 11.12 41.20
CA ASP A 360 -5.37 11.48 39.90
C ASP A 360 -3.84 11.66 40.00
N LEU A 361 -3.12 10.58 39.71
CA LEU A 361 -1.67 10.49 39.78
C LEU A 361 -0.96 11.46 38.81
N ARG A 362 -1.67 12.07 37.84
CA ARG A 362 -1.09 13.07 36.93
C ARG A 362 -0.85 14.41 37.61
N GLN A 363 -1.60 14.76 38.65
CA GLN A 363 -1.50 16.05 39.33
C GLN A 363 -0.34 16.12 40.34
N MET A 364 0.28 14.99 40.67
CA MET A 364 1.27 14.94 41.75
C MET A 364 2.67 15.43 41.36
N GLY A 365 2.95 15.70 40.08
CA GLY A 365 4.21 16.32 39.64
C GLY A 365 5.49 15.50 39.91
N ILE A 366 5.37 14.30 40.47
CA ILE A 366 6.47 13.36 40.76
C ILE A 366 6.27 12.05 40.00
N PRO A 367 7.35 11.40 39.51
CA PRO A 367 7.26 10.11 38.85
C PRO A 367 6.66 9.04 39.79
N PRO A 368 5.85 8.09 39.29
CA PRO A 368 5.21 7.04 40.11
C PRO A 368 6.19 6.22 40.95
N SER A 369 7.42 6.03 40.46
CA SER A 369 8.49 5.31 41.17
C SER A 369 9.02 6.01 42.42
N GLN A 370 8.75 7.30 42.58
CA GLN A 370 9.19 8.11 43.71
C GLN A 370 8.05 8.47 44.68
N ASN A 371 6.83 7.98 44.43
CA ASN A 371 5.68 8.27 45.28
C ASN A 371 5.72 7.41 46.57
N PRO A 372 5.91 8.00 47.76
CA PRO A 372 6.01 7.25 49.02
C PRO A 372 4.73 6.48 49.37
N ALA A 373 3.56 6.97 48.93
CA ALA A 373 2.27 6.32 49.18
C ALA A 373 2.12 5.02 48.37
N LEU A 374 2.65 5.00 47.13
CA LEU A 374 2.70 3.81 46.29
C LEU A 374 3.60 2.72 46.89
N TRP A 375 4.74 3.12 47.49
CA TRP A 375 5.63 2.20 48.20
C TRP A 375 5.01 1.61 49.46
N GLN A 376 4.27 2.41 50.24
CA GLN A 376 3.53 1.90 51.41
C GLN A 376 2.42 0.91 51.02
N PHE A 377 1.72 1.17 49.90
CA PHE A 377 0.70 0.26 49.41
C PHE A 377 1.30 -1.07 48.92
N MET A 378 2.36 -1.03 48.10
CA MET A 378 3.08 -2.24 47.67
C MET A 378 3.70 -3.02 48.84
N GLY A 379 4.17 -2.32 49.88
CA GLY A 379 4.72 -2.93 51.09
C GLY A 379 3.70 -3.59 52.01
N SER A 380 2.42 -3.19 51.92
CA SER A 380 1.31 -3.77 52.73
C SER A 380 0.70 -5.05 52.12
N GLN A 381 1.08 -5.40 50.90
CA GLN A 381 0.58 -6.56 50.13
C GLN A 381 1.63 -7.70 50.03
N LEU A 382 2.78 -7.54 50.68
CA LEU A 382 3.81 -8.55 50.93
C LEU A 382 3.80 -8.91 52.41
#